data_AF-A0A7S2DTF5-F1
#
_entry.id   AF-A0A7S2DTF5-F1
#
_cell.length_a   1.000
_cell.length_b   1.000
_cell.length_c   1.000
_cell.angle_alpha   90.00
_cell.angle_beta   90.00
_cell.angle_gamma   90.00
#
_symmetry.space_group_name_H-M   'P 1'
#
loop_
_entity.id
_entity.type
_entity.pdbx_description
1 polymer ?
#
loop_
_entity_poly.entity_id
_entity_poly.type
_entity_poly.pdbx_seq_one_letter_code
_entity_poly.pdbx_strand_id
1 'polypeptide(L)'
;TAGRLTTSWTWLKLVLPLYQMGLSVILVDLPGLGKSSINNVSKLDPSVWRGHEGHILCHILDELKVSKCHVVACGNSCSALIRMIKHSPHQLEKEHILHNPVLDYDD
;
A
#
# COMPACT_ATOMS: atom_id res chain seq x y z
N THR A 1 -19.26 2.89 -13.52
CA THR A 1 -18.70 2.09 -12.42
C THR A 1 -17.19 2.08 -12.56
N ALA A 2 -16.47 2.76 -11.67
CA ALA A 2 -15.00 2.70 -11.69
C ALA A 2 -14.57 1.26 -11.36
N GLY A 3 -13.67 0.68 -12.17
CA GLY A 3 -13.20 -0.69 -11.98
C GLY A 3 -12.50 -0.89 -10.63
N ARG A 4 -12.31 -2.14 -10.20
CA ARG A 4 -11.55 -2.44 -8.98
C ARG A 4 -10.12 -1.95 -9.13
N LEU A 5 -9.68 -1.08 -8.22
CA LEU A 5 -8.31 -0.56 -8.18
C LEU A 5 -7.39 -1.62 -7.55
N THR A 6 -6.96 -2.59 -8.36
CA THR A 6 -6.13 -3.74 -7.91
C THR A 6 -4.68 -3.62 -8.36
N THR A 7 -4.25 -2.43 -8.77
CA THR A 7 -2.85 -2.19 -9.14
C THR A 7 -2.45 -0.76 -8.82
N SER A 8 -1.22 -0.63 -8.34
CA SER A 8 -0.51 0.61 -8.07
C SER A 8 -0.32 1.47 -9.33
N TRP A 9 -0.39 0.88 -10.53
CA TRP A 9 -0.38 1.61 -11.81
C TRP A 9 -1.48 2.67 -11.92
N THR A 10 -2.56 2.53 -11.15
CA THR A 10 -3.61 3.57 -11.04
C THR A 10 -3.03 4.94 -10.66
N TRP A 11 -1.95 4.95 -9.87
CA TRP A 11 -1.30 6.16 -9.37
C TRP A 11 -0.19 6.70 -10.28
N LEU A 12 0.06 6.08 -11.45
CA LEU A 12 1.21 6.43 -12.29
C LEU A 12 1.23 7.92 -12.68
N LYS A 13 0.06 8.53 -12.92
CA LYS A 13 -0.04 9.96 -13.26
C LYS A 13 0.42 10.90 -12.14
N LEU A 14 0.48 10.43 -10.89
CA LEU A 14 1.00 11.21 -9.76
C LEU A 14 2.51 11.08 -9.59
N VAL A 15 3.16 10.08 -10.19
CA VAL A 15 4.59 9.81 -9.98
C VAL A 15 5.45 10.97 -10.47
N LEU A 16 5.23 11.44 -11.71
CA LEU A 16 6.01 12.53 -12.29
C LEU A 16 5.94 13.84 -11.49
N PRO A 17 4.75 14.38 -11.16
CA PRO A 17 4.68 15.62 -10.38
C PRO A 17 5.30 15.47 -8.98
N LEU A 18 5.09 14.34 -8.30
CA LEU A 18 5.70 14.10 -6.98
C LEU A 18 7.22 14.02 -7.06
N TYR A 19 7.75 13.36 -8.10
CA TYR A 19 9.19 13.29 -8.34
C TYR A 19 9.79 14.66 -8.64
N GLN A 20 9.10 15.48 -9.43
CA GLN A 20 9.51 16.87 -9.71
C GLN A 20 9.52 17.76 -8.44
N MET A 21 8.75 17.40 -7.41
CA MET A 21 8.79 18.05 -6.09
C MET A 21 9.91 17.50 -5.18
N GLY A 22 10.76 16.60 -5.67
CA GLY A 22 11.87 16.02 -4.91
C GLY A 22 11.49 14.81 -4.05
N LEU A 23 10.31 14.22 -4.27
CA LEU A 23 9.86 13.03 -3.53
C LEU A 23 10.23 11.74 -4.29
N SER A 24 10.71 10.75 -3.55
CA SER A 24 10.80 9.37 -4.04
C SER A 24 9.44 8.69 -3.88
N VAL A 25 8.94 8.08 -4.95
CA VAL A 25 7.62 7.42 -4.96
C VAL A 25 7.79 5.91 -5.10
N ILE A 26 7.14 5.16 -4.21
CA ILE A 26 7.12 3.70 -4.23
C ILE A 26 5.69 3.26 -4.55
N LEU A 27 5.54 2.53 -5.67
CA LEU A 27 4.28 1.95 -6.10
C LEU A 27 4.30 0.46 -5.76
N VAL A 28 3.38 0.03 -4.88
CA VAL A 28 3.35 -1.34 -4.37
C VAL A 28 2.12 -2.07 -4.88
N ASP A 29 2.34 -3.18 -5.58
CA ASP A 29 1.31 -4.19 -5.83
C ASP A 29 1.39 -5.25 -4.72
N LEU A 30 0.31 -5.46 -3.98
CA LEU A 30 0.25 -6.51 -2.95
C LEU A 30 0.26 -7.92 -3.57
N PRO A 31 0.58 -8.98 -2.78
CA PRO A 31 0.64 -10.34 -3.29
C PRO A 31 -0.62 -10.77 -4.04
N GLY A 32 -0.45 -11.36 -5.23
CA GLY A 32 -1.57 -11.79 -6.08
C GLY A 32 -2.28 -10.66 -6.83
N LEU A 33 -1.81 -9.41 -6.73
CA LEU A 33 -2.32 -8.26 -7.45
C LEU A 33 -1.29 -7.69 -8.43
N GLY A 34 -1.77 -6.99 -9.46
CA GLY A 34 -0.94 -6.24 -10.42
C GLY A 34 0.24 -7.03 -11.01
N LYS A 35 1.45 -6.50 -10.85
CA LYS A 35 2.70 -7.12 -11.29
C LYS A 35 3.26 -8.14 -10.29
N SER A 36 2.83 -8.07 -9.02
CA SER A 36 3.18 -9.04 -7.97
C SER A 36 2.48 -10.41 -8.14
N SER A 37 1.75 -10.60 -9.24
CA SER A 37 1.18 -11.88 -9.69
C SER A 37 1.81 -12.43 -10.98
N ILE A 38 2.84 -11.81 -11.54
CA ILE A 38 3.48 -12.28 -12.78
C ILE A 38 4.36 -13.51 -12.49
N ASN A 39 4.08 -14.61 -13.21
CA ASN A 39 4.64 -15.98 -13.13
C ASN A 39 3.69 -17.09 -12.59
N ASN A 40 2.38 -16.88 -12.61
CA ASN A 40 1.36 -17.96 -12.59
C ASN A 40 1.30 -18.92 -11.39
N VAL A 41 2.00 -18.67 -10.27
CA VAL A 41 1.89 -19.54 -9.06
C VAL A 41 0.91 -19.01 -8.02
N SER A 42 0.47 -17.75 -8.09
CA SER A 42 -0.33 -17.16 -7.01
C SER A 42 -1.58 -16.43 -7.53
N LYS A 43 -2.64 -17.20 -7.81
CA LYS A 43 -3.98 -16.76 -7.38
C LYS A 43 -4.05 -16.89 -5.85
N LEU A 44 -3.14 -16.23 -5.15
CA LEU A 44 -3.20 -16.16 -3.70
C LEU A 44 -4.44 -15.34 -3.40
N ASP A 45 -5.47 -16.01 -2.89
CA ASP A 45 -6.70 -15.34 -2.50
C ASP A 45 -6.32 -14.23 -1.52
N PRO A 46 -6.72 -12.97 -1.79
CA PRO A 46 -6.51 -11.88 -0.87
C PRO A 46 -6.93 -12.20 0.56
N SER A 47 -7.92 -13.07 0.77
CA SER A 47 -8.33 -13.53 2.10
C SER A 47 -7.20 -14.15 2.93
N VAL A 48 -6.19 -14.75 2.30
CA VAL A 48 -5.08 -15.45 2.98
C VAL A 48 -4.11 -14.46 3.65
N TRP A 49 -3.95 -13.28 3.06
CA TRP A 49 -3.07 -12.24 3.60
C TRP A 49 -3.84 -11.01 4.10
N ARG A 50 -5.16 -11.01 3.99
CA ARG A 50 -6.03 -9.96 4.52
C ARG A 50 -5.90 -9.96 6.06
N GLY A 51 -5.37 -8.88 6.61
CA GLY A 51 -4.93 -8.78 8.01
C GLY A 51 -3.41 -8.58 8.16
N HIS A 52 -2.63 -9.06 7.20
CA HIS A 52 -1.17 -8.97 7.20
C HIS A 52 -0.61 -7.89 6.26
N GLU A 53 -1.47 -7.10 5.59
CA GLU A 53 -1.06 -6.07 4.64
C GLU A 53 -0.07 -5.08 5.26
N GLY A 54 -0.36 -4.63 6.48
CA GLY A 54 0.51 -3.69 7.19
C GLY A 54 1.91 -4.27 7.41
N HIS A 55 2.00 -5.54 7.81
CA HIS A 55 3.30 -6.21 7.99
C HIS A 55 4.06 -6.38 6.68
N ILE A 56 3.36 -6.74 5.60
CA ILE A 56 3.94 -6.85 4.26
C ILE A 56 4.52 -5.49 3.84
N LEU A 57 3.76 -4.41 4.03
CA LEU A 57 4.22 -3.05 3.71
C LEU A 57 5.43 -2.64 4.54
N CYS A 58 5.44 -2.89 5.86
CA CYS A 58 6.60 -2.60 6.71
C CYS A 58 7.85 -3.36 6.24
N HIS A 59 7.70 -4.65 5.91
CA HIS A 59 8.81 -5.46 5.38
C HIS A 59 9.37 -4.89 4.06
N ILE A 60 8.51 -4.42 3.16
CA ILE A 60 8.94 -3.77 1.92
C ILE A 60 9.75 -2.50 2.23
N LEU A 61 9.31 -1.70 3.20
CA LEU A 61 10.04 -0.49 3.60
C LEU A 61 11.42 -0.84 4.20
N ASP A 62 11.49 -1.88 5.03
CA ASP A 62 12.74 -2.35 5.63
C ASP A 62 13.74 -2.83 4.56
N GLU A 63 13.29 -3.64 3.60
CA GLU A 63 14.13 -4.13 2.49
C GLU A 63 14.62 -2.99 1.58
N LEU A 64 13.76 -1.98 1.35
CA LEU A 64 14.12 -0.78 0.61
C LEU A 64 14.92 0.24 1.43
N LYS A 65 15.17 -0.04 2.72
CA LYS A 65 15.85 0.83 3.68
C LYS A 65 15.21 2.21 3.79
N VAL A 66 13.87 2.25 3.73
CA VAL A 66 13.07 3.45 3.89
C VAL A 66 12.73 3.61 5.36
N SER A 67 13.33 4.61 6.00
CA SER A 67 13.15 4.84 7.44
C SER A 67 11.79 5.42 7.79
N LYS A 68 11.26 6.31 6.95
CA LYS A 68 9.94 6.95 7.11
C LYS A 68 9.29 7.22 5.76
N CYS A 69 7.96 7.11 5.72
CA CYS A 69 7.21 7.45 4.51
C CYS A 69 5.85 8.07 4.81
N HIS A 70 5.33 8.79 3.82
CA HIS A 70 3.92 9.13 3.72
C HIS A 70 3.20 8.04 2.93
N VAL A 71 2.01 7.63 3.38
CA VAL A 71 1.19 6.62 2.69
C VAL A 71 0.00 7.28 2.02
N VAL A 72 -0.25 6.90 0.77
CA VAL A 72 -1.47 7.22 0.04
C VAL A 72 -2.23 5.93 -0.19
N ALA A 73 -3.44 5.84 0.37
CA ALA A 73 -4.27 4.64 0.31
C ALA A 73 -5.69 4.96 -0.17
N CYS A 74 -6.35 3.97 -0.77
CA CYS A 74 -7.71 4.07 -1.28
C CYS A 74 -8.55 2.83 -0.95
N GLY A 75 -9.83 3.03 -0.57
CA GLY A 75 -10.74 1.92 -0.28
C GLY A 75 -10.23 1.03 0.85
N ASN A 76 -10.27 -0.29 0.66
CA ASN A 76 -9.84 -1.27 1.66
C ASN A 76 -8.35 -1.18 2.02
N SER A 77 -7.50 -0.61 1.15
CA SER A 77 -6.08 -0.43 1.50
C SER A 77 -5.86 0.58 2.63
N CYS A 78 -6.86 1.40 2.97
CA CYS A 78 -6.78 2.33 4.10
C CYS A 78 -6.67 1.61 5.45
N SER A 79 -7.25 0.42 5.61
CA SER A 79 -7.11 -0.38 6.84
C SER A 79 -5.67 -0.83 7.08
N ALA A 80 -4.91 -1.09 6.01
CA ALA A 80 -3.49 -1.44 6.12
C ALA A 80 -2.67 -0.31 6.76
N LEU A 81 -2.95 0.96 6.41
CA LEU A 81 -2.29 2.09 7.05
C LEU A 81 -2.61 2.17 8.54
N ILE A 82 -3.88 1.98 8.93
CA ILE A 82 -4.26 1.99 10.35
C ILE A 82 -3.53 0.88 11.12
N ARG A 83 -3.39 -0.31 10.52
CA ARG A 83 -2.60 -1.40 11.10
C ARG A 83 -1.11 -1.05 11.21
N MET A 84 -0.53 -0.37 10.22
CA MET A 84 0.85 0.13 10.30
C MET A 84 1.01 1.17 11.40
N ILE A 85 0.05 2.09 11.59
CA ILE A 85 0.08 3.06 12.69
C ILE A 85 0.06 2.36 14.05
N LYS A 86 -0.76 1.30 14.19
CA LYS A 86 -0.86 0.52 15.44
C LYS A 86 0.44 -0.23 15.77
N HIS A 87 1.12 -0.81 14.78
CA HIS A 87 2.23 -1.75 15.03
C HIS A 87 3.62 -1.19 14.72
N SER A 88 3.73 -0.26 13.77
CA SER A 88 5.00 0.27 13.25
C SER A 88 4.95 1.80 13.02
N PRO A 89 4.49 2.62 13.98
CA PRO A 89 4.34 4.06 13.78
C PRO A 89 5.67 4.78 13.51
N HIS A 90 6.80 4.19 13.89
CA HIS A 90 8.13 4.75 13.67
C HIS A 90 8.53 4.80 12.18
N GLN A 91 7.91 3.98 11.32
CA GLN A 91 8.13 3.97 9.87
C GLN A 91 7.25 4.97 9.11
N LEU A 92 6.38 5.69 9.82
CA LEU A 92 5.40 6.58 9.23
C LEU A 92 5.69 8.04 9.56
N GLU A 93 5.49 8.91 8.57
CA GLU A 93 5.42 10.36 8.78
C GLU A 93 4.09 10.78 9.41
N LYS A 94 3.98 12.05 9.81
CA LYS A 94 2.80 12.56 10.52
C LYS A 94 1.54 12.69 9.65
N GLU A 95 1.71 12.80 8.34
CA GLU A 95 0.64 13.12 7.40
C GLU A 95 0.47 12.01 6.36
N HIS A 96 -0.77 11.61 6.11
CA HIS A 96 -1.11 10.57 5.14
C HIS A 96 -2.39 10.91 4.40
N ILE A 97 -2.58 10.33 3.21
CA ILE A 97 -3.74 10.60 2.37
C ILE A 97 -4.59 9.34 2.27
N LEU A 98 -5.83 9.42 2.74
CA LEU A 98 -6.83 8.37 2.59
C LEU A 98 -7.92 8.84 1.63
N HIS A 99 -8.08 8.15 0.51
CA HIS A 99 -9.12 8.43 -0.47
C HIS A 99 -10.24 7.39 -0.40
N ASN A 100 -11.47 7.82 -0.12
CA ASN A 100 -12.63 6.94 0.03
C ASN A 100 -12.34 5.72 0.93
N PRO A 101 -11.99 5.94 2.22
CA PRO A 101 -11.51 4.89 3.09
C PRO A 101 -12.61 3.85 3.37
N VAL A 102 -12.22 2.58 3.29
CA VAL A 102 -13.01 1.45 3.80
C VAL A 102 -12.18 0.84 4.94
N LEU A 103 -12.71 0.94 6.15
CA LEU A 103 -12.06 0.45 7.37
C LEU A 103 -12.80 -0.79 7.83
N ASP A 104 -12.15 -1.94 7.69
CA ASP A 104 -12.63 -3.20 8.23
C ASP A 104 -12.22 -3.25 9.71
N TYR A 105 -13.21 -3.31 10.60
CA TYR A 105 -13.02 -3.46 12.04
C TYR A 105 -12.84 -4.95 12.36
N ASP A 106 -11.68 -5.50 12.00
CA ASP A 106 -11.26 -6.81 12.49
C ASP A 106 -10.18 -6.57 13.58
N ASP A 107 -10.51 -6.93 14.82
CA ASP A 107 -9.69 -6.76 16.04
C ASP A 107 -8.38 -7.55 16.02
#